data_AF-A0A7K1ELA1-F1
#
_entry.id   AF-A0A7K1ELA1-F1
#
_cell.length_a   1.000
_cell.length_b   1.000
_cell.length_c   1.000
_cell.angle_alpha   90.00
_cell.angle_beta   90.00
_cell.angle_gamma   90.00
#
_symmetry.space_group_name_H-M   'P 1'
#
loop_
_entity.id
_entity.type
_entity.pdbx_description
1 polymer ?
#
loop_
_entity_poly.entity_id
_entity_poly.type
_entity_poly.pdbx_seq_one_letter_code
_entity_poly.pdbx_strand_id
1 'polypeptide(L)'
;MTIVPPVVLAHLNNQFTSVVVAAHTGVPYLAYVGARLAEDEIDTSLLQRGVLGGGLDVEVYPWLIAEPSKGWMGRPGIALRQGSSSTLSTAFTLHSATTSHNELTLNVVDHSLNISIELILRLENSGPLTISTTVHNASDMEISVDALRITTPVGPSCAEILTLGGRHAMEAVEERQTWGRTRIALENRTGRTSHEQLGVVFAGTPHFGEQHGQVWGVHLAWSGNFECVCDSVTEAMRVVQMGELLLPQEVLLAPDAHYVAPTVVMAYSSQGINGVSHQFHNYLRSFYASDTHRPVIANTWEAVYFDHNLATLCQLADVAASVGIERFVLDDGWFHGRRDDTAGLGDWWVDTSVWPQGLTPLIDHVRNLGMEFGLWFEPEMVNPDSELFRTHPEWALNGTLSEPILGRNQLVLDLSREDVREYLFASIDALLSTHEISYVKWDHNRPLIGGASHAQTVGAYALFDALTTAHPHVQFESCASGGGRIDMGISAYVDRFWTSDSIDALD
;
A
#
# COMPACT_ATOMS: atom_id res chain seq x y z
N MET A 1 -11.03 -1.98 -44.75
CA MET A 1 -10.25 -1.17 -43.80
C MET A 1 -8.84 -1.72 -43.75
N THR A 2 -7.82 -0.88 -43.89
CA THR A 2 -6.43 -1.28 -43.72
C THR A 2 -6.18 -1.45 -42.22
N ILE A 3 -5.90 -2.66 -41.77
CA ILE A 3 -5.61 -2.95 -40.35
C ILE A 3 -4.25 -2.33 -40.04
N VAL A 4 -4.21 -1.37 -39.12
CA VAL A 4 -2.95 -0.77 -38.65
C VAL A 4 -2.36 -1.71 -37.59
N PRO A 5 -1.16 -2.28 -37.79
CA PRO A 5 -0.54 -3.13 -36.77
C PRO A 5 -0.25 -2.34 -35.48
N PRO A 6 -0.32 -2.97 -34.30
CA PRO A 6 0.30 -2.44 -33.10
C PRO A 6 1.80 -2.20 -33.31
N VAL A 7 2.33 -1.16 -32.66
CA VAL A 7 3.76 -0.83 -32.64
C VAL A 7 4.32 -1.18 -31.28
N VAL A 8 5.42 -1.95 -31.25
CA VAL A 8 6.13 -2.27 -30.01
C VAL A 8 6.90 -1.03 -29.55
N LEU A 9 6.67 -0.61 -28.30
CA LEU A 9 7.35 0.53 -27.67
C LEU A 9 8.59 0.07 -26.89
N ALA A 10 8.48 -1.07 -26.20
CA ALA A 10 9.58 -1.65 -25.44
C ALA A 10 9.42 -3.17 -25.25
N HIS A 11 10.55 -3.84 -25.11
CA HIS A 11 10.66 -5.19 -24.57
C HIS A 11 11.55 -5.13 -23.33
N LEU A 12 10.92 -5.03 -22.16
CA LEU A 12 11.63 -5.10 -20.89
C LEU A 12 11.78 -6.57 -20.52
N ASN A 13 12.98 -6.98 -20.12
CA ASN A 13 13.22 -8.38 -19.79
C ASN A 13 14.25 -8.55 -18.68
N ASN A 14 14.06 -9.57 -17.85
CA ASN A 14 15.02 -10.02 -16.84
C ASN A 14 15.20 -11.54 -16.97
N GLN A 15 15.91 -12.18 -16.04
CA GLN A 15 16.20 -13.62 -16.13
C GLN A 15 14.94 -14.51 -16.24
N PHE A 16 13.81 -14.06 -15.71
CA PHE A 16 12.60 -14.87 -15.54
C PHE A 16 11.45 -14.45 -16.46
N THR A 17 11.36 -13.15 -16.73
CA THR A 17 10.15 -12.51 -17.25
C THR A 17 10.45 -11.66 -18.47
N SER A 18 9.49 -11.60 -19.39
CA SER A 18 9.43 -10.60 -20.45
C SER A 18 8.15 -9.80 -20.35
N VAL A 19 8.28 -8.50 -20.54
CA VAL A 19 7.21 -7.53 -20.62
C VAL A 19 7.31 -6.83 -21.96
N VAL A 20 6.32 -7.04 -22.83
CA VAL A 20 6.22 -6.35 -24.11
C VAL A 20 5.18 -5.27 -23.98
N VAL A 21 5.58 -4.01 -24.17
CA VAL A 21 4.69 -2.86 -24.17
C VAL A 21 4.50 -2.41 -25.62
N ALA A 22 3.26 -2.28 -26.03
CA ALA A 22 2.90 -1.87 -27.39
C ALA A 22 1.89 -0.72 -27.36
N ALA A 23 1.73 -0.06 -28.50
CA ALA A 23 0.66 0.90 -28.72
C ALA A 23 -0.11 0.58 -30.00
N HIS A 24 -1.43 0.74 -29.96
CA HIS A 24 -2.27 0.67 -31.15
C HIS A 24 -3.07 1.95 -31.27
N THR A 25 -3.02 2.60 -32.44
CA THR A 25 -3.60 3.95 -32.66
C THR A 25 -3.17 4.98 -31.60
N GLY A 26 -1.94 4.87 -31.11
CA GLY A 26 -1.41 5.75 -30.08
C GLY A 26 -1.90 5.46 -28.65
N VAL A 27 -2.56 4.33 -28.37
CA VAL A 27 -2.96 3.98 -27.00
C VAL A 27 -2.07 2.83 -26.50
N PRO A 28 -1.31 3.01 -25.40
CA PRO A 28 -0.38 2.01 -24.91
C PRO A 28 -1.07 0.91 -24.07
N TYR A 29 -0.55 -0.31 -24.16
CA TYR A 29 -0.98 -1.48 -23.39
C TYR A 29 0.16 -2.47 -23.17
N LEU A 30 -0.01 -3.35 -22.19
CA LEU A 30 0.85 -4.50 -21.99
C LEU A 30 0.45 -5.60 -22.97
N ALA A 31 1.25 -5.83 -23.99
CA ALA A 31 0.99 -6.84 -25.02
C ALA A 31 1.30 -8.26 -24.49
N TYR A 32 2.29 -8.38 -23.62
CA TYR A 32 2.69 -9.63 -23.01
C TYR A 32 3.35 -9.38 -21.65
N VAL A 33 2.96 -10.19 -20.66
CA VAL A 33 3.67 -10.33 -19.38
C VAL A 33 3.73 -11.81 -19.08
N GLY A 34 4.92 -12.40 -19.12
CA GLY A 34 5.05 -13.84 -18.99
C GLY A 34 6.49 -14.31 -19.00
N ALA A 35 6.69 -15.60 -19.29
CA ALA A 35 7.99 -16.22 -19.35
C ALA A 35 8.93 -15.46 -20.29
N ARG A 36 10.22 -15.43 -19.94
CA ARG A 36 11.28 -14.84 -20.76
C ARG A 36 11.19 -15.33 -22.21
N LEU A 37 11.00 -14.39 -23.13
CA LEU A 37 11.07 -14.63 -24.58
C LEU A 37 12.53 -14.56 -25.05
N ALA A 38 12.87 -15.28 -26.12
CA ALA A 38 14.15 -15.08 -26.78
C ALA A 38 14.18 -13.72 -27.50
N GLU A 39 15.37 -13.12 -27.66
CA GLU A 39 15.53 -11.73 -28.14
C GLU A 39 14.99 -11.49 -29.56
N ASP A 40 14.92 -12.53 -30.40
CA ASP A 40 14.42 -12.47 -31.78
C ASP A 40 12.93 -12.89 -31.92
N GLU A 41 12.21 -13.14 -30.82
CA GLU A 41 10.88 -13.80 -30.85
C GLU A 41 9.66 -12.87 -30.86
N ILE A 42 9.82 -11.54 -30.88
CA ILE A 42 8.64 -10.65 -30.91
C ILE A 42 8.09 -10.53 -32.33
N ASP A 43 7.31 -11.53 -32.73
CA ASP A 43 6.50 -11.46 -33.93
C ASP A 43 5.29 -10.55 -33.67
N THR A 44 5.37 -9.31 -34.16
CA THR A 44 4.30 -8.30 -34.01
C THR A 44 3.01 -8.69 -34.72
N SER A 45 3.03 -9.66 -35.63
CA SER A 45 1.80 -10.21 -36.22
C SER A 45 0.96 -10.98 -35.19
N LEU A 46 1.57 -11.55 -34.15
CA LEU A 46 0.87 -12.22 -33.05
C LEU A 46 0.16 -11.23 -32.11
N LEU A 47 0.54 -9.94 -32.16
CA LEU A 47 -0.14 -8.89 -31.42
C LEU A 47 -1.42 -8.42 -32.14
N GLN A 48 -1.57 -8.73 -33.42
CA GLN A 48 -2.80 -8.43 -34.14
C GLN A 48 -3.92 -9.37 -33.72
N ARG A 49 -5.08 -8.79 -33.47
CA ARG A 49 -6.31 -9.54 -33.21
C ARG A 49 -7.34 -9.24 -34.29
N GLY A 50 -8.20 -10.22 -34.53
CA GLY A 50 -9.25 -10.12 -35.54
C GLY A 50 -10.45 -9.36 -35.01
N VAL A 51 -10.92 -8.37 -35.77
CA VAL A 51 -12.16 -7.65 -35.49
C VAL A 51 -13.33 -8.64 -35.50
N LEU A 52 -14.04 -8.73 -34.38
CA LEU A 52 -15.18 -9.63 -34.21
C LEU A 52 -16.40 -9.13 -35.00
N GLY A 53 -16.99 -10.01 -35.82
CA GLY A 53 -18.24 -9.70 -36.53
C GLY A 53 -19.39 -9.43 -35.55
N GLY A 54 -20.09 -8.31 -35.74
CA GLY A 54 -21.18 -7.87 -34.84
C GLY A 54 -20.73 -7.04 -33.63
N GLY A 55 -19.43 -6.74 -33.52
CA GLY A 55 -18.85 -5.83 -32.53
C GLY A 55 -18.48 -4.45 -33.11
N LEU A 56 -17.51 -3.78 -32.49
CA LEU A 56 -16.91 -2.56 -33.03
C LEU A 56 -16.08 -2.88 -34.28
N ASP A 57 -16.02 -1.95 -35.24
CA ASP A 57 -15.17 -2.08 -36.43
C ASP A 57 -13.66 -1.89 -36.15
N VAL A 58 -13.30 -1.82 -34.86
CA VAL A 58 -11.93 -1.65 -34.36
C VAL A 58 -11.66 -2.67 -33.26
N GLU A 59 -10.41 -3.12 -33.17
CA GLU A 59 -9.96 -4.00 -32.10
C GLU A 59 -9.73 -3.20 -30.82
N VAL A 60 -10.16 -3.77 -29.69
CA VAL A 60 -9.99 -3.18 -28.35
C VAL A 60 -8.99 -4.00 -27.56
N TYR A 61 -7.95 -3.34 -27.07
CA TYR A 61 -6.87 -3.95 -26.29
C TYR A 61 -7.02 -3.59 -24.80
N PRO A 62 -6.37 -4.34 -23.89
CA PRO A 62 -6.36 -4.00 -22.47
C PRO A 62 -5.42 -2.81 -22.19
N TRP A 63 -5.84 -1.61 -22.61
CA TRP A 63 -5.11 -0.36 -22.44
C TRP A 63 -4.67 -0.17 -20.99
N LEU A 64 -3.42 0.30 -20.78
CA LEU A 64 -2.89 0.56 -19.43
C LEU A 64 -3.88 1.41 -18.61
N ILE A 65 -4.40 2.46 -19.24
CA ILE A 65 -5.54 3.25 -18.77
C ILE A 65 -6.74 2.93 -19.67
N ALA A 66 -7.67 2.13 -19.18
CA ALA A 66 -8.80 1.66 -19.98
C ALA A 66 -9.90 2.72 -20.11
N GLU A 67 -10.24 3.15 -21.33
CA GLU A 67 -11.17 4.27 -21.56
C GLU A 67 -12.38 3.88 -22.42
N PRO A 68 -13.61 4.27 -22.04
CA PRO A 68 -14.79 4.07 -22.89
C PRO A 68 -14.66 4.69 -24.28
N SER A 69 -13.98 5.84 -24.39
CA SER A 69 -13.74 6.54 -25.66
C SER A 69 -12.89 5.73 -26.66
N LYS A 70 -12.17 4.72 -26.19
CA LYS A 70 -11.37 3.78 -27.00
C LYS A 70 -12.07 2.44 -27.22
N GLY A 71 -13.39 2.38 -26.99
CA GLY A 71 -14.20 1.19 -27.16
C GLY A 71 -14.13 0.19 -26.01
N TRP A 72 -13.47 0.53 -24.90
CA TRP A 72 -13.43 -0.34 -23.72
C TRP A 72 -14.83 -0.50 -23.11
N MET A 73 -15.27 -1.75 -22.94
CA MET A 73 -16.58 -2.10 -22.39
C MET A 73 -16.50 -2.63 -20.94
N GLY A 74 -15.28 -2.73 -20.40
CA GLY A 74 -15.04 -3.14 -19.01
C GLY A 74 -15.16 -1.98 -18.03
N ARG A 75 -14.68 -2.19 -16.80
CA ARG A 75 -14.53 -1.11 -15.82
C ARG A 75 -13.50 -0.07 -16.35
N PRO A 76 -13.84 1.23 -16.41
CA PRO A 76 -12.89 2.26 -16.83
C PRO A 76 -11.67 2.32 -15.89
N GLY A 77 -10.49 2.54 -16.47
CA GLY A 77 -9.24 2.80 -15.76
C GLY A 77 -9.11 4.24 -15.28
N ILE A 78 -9.91 5.17 -15.78
CA ILE A 78 -9.91 6.55 -15.28
C ILE A 78 -11.32 7.14 -15.24
N ALA A 79 -11.58 7.96 -14.22
CA ALA A 79 -12.78 8.77 -14.11
C ALA A 79 -12.40 10.16 -13.59
N LEU A 80 -12.66 11.19 -14.40
CA LEU A 80 -12.44 12.59 -14.05
C LEU A 80 -13.76 13.36 -14.04
N ARG A 81 -13.89 14.32 -13.12
CA ARG A 81 -15.01 15.26 -13.08
C ARG A 81 -14.51 16.70 -13.08
N GLN A 82 -15.32 17.58 -13.66
CA GLN A 82 -15.20 19.02 -13.47
C GLN A 82 -16.32 19.48 -12.53
N GLY A 83 -15.93 20.10 -11.41
CA GLY A 83 -16.86 20.49 -10.36
C GLY A 83 -17.67 19.30 -9.80
N SER A 84 -18.87 19.58 -9.29
CA SER A 84 -19.68 18.57 -8.59
C SER A 84 -20.50 17.65 -9.51
N SER A 85 -20.65 17.96 -10.81
CA SER A 85 -21.69 17.34 -11.64
C SER A 85 -21.28 16.84 -13.03
N SER A 86 -20.13 17.25 -13.57
CA SER A 86 -19.79 16.97 -14.98
C SER A 86 -18.68 15.94 -15.10
N THR A 87 -18.99 14.71 -15.50
CA THR A 87 -17.97 13.72 -15.89
C THR A 87 -17.29 14.16 -17.18
N LEU A 88 -15.95 14.13 -17.19
CA LEU A 88 -15.14 14.41 -18.35
C LEU A 88 -14.98 13.15 -19.20
N SER A 89 -15.19 13.27 -20.51
CA SER A 89 -14.92 12.20 -21.46
C SER A 89 -13.46 12.28 -21.89
N THR A 90 -12.61 11.44 -21.31
CA THR A 90 -11.19 11.38 -21.63
C THR A 90 -10.93 10.60 -22.92
N ALA A 91 -9.86 10.94 -23.64
CA ALA A 91 -9.40 10.23 -24.82
C ALA A 91 -7.88 10.31 -24.99
N PHE A 92 -7.12 9.79 -24.01
CA PHE A 92 -5.66 9.89 -23.99
C PHE A 92 -5.01 9.24 -25.23
N THR A 93 -3.92 9.86 -25.68
CA THR A 93 -3.04 9.34 -26.74
C THR A 93 -1.59 9.56 -26.40
N LEU A 94 -0.73 8.64 -26.83
CA LEU A 94 0.72 8.67 -26.62
C LEU A 94 1.32 9.93 -27.23
N HIS A 95 1.91 10.75 -26.38
CA HIS A 95 2.68 11.93 -26.74
C HIS A 95 4.17 11.61 -26.86
N SER A 96 4.73 10.90 -25.88
CA SER A 96 6.13 10.47 -25.91
C SER A 96 6.33 9.12 -25.21
N ALA A 97 7.35 8.39 -25.66
CA ALA A 97 7.83 7.16 -25.06
C ALA A 97 9.35 7.20 -25.01
N THR A 98 9.92 7.02 -23.82
CA THR A 98 11.37 6.99 -23.60
C THR A 98 11.72 5.67 -22.94
N THR A 99 12.58 4.89 -23.60
CA THR A 99 12.93 3.53 -23.17
C THR A 99 14.39 3.48 -22.73
N SER A 100 14.65 2.82 -21.60
CA SER A 100 15.97 2.39 -21.16
C SER A 100 16.03 0.85 -21.12
N HIS A 101 17.08 0.26 -20.54
CA HIS A 101 17.24 -1.20 -20.54
C HIS A 101 16.10 -1.94 -19.81
N ASN A 102 15.66 -1.41 -18.67
CA ASN A 102 14.68 -2.04 -17.79
C ASN A 102 13.50 -1.12 -17.45
N GLU A 103 13.41 0.04 -18.07
CA GLU A 103 12.36 1.02 -17.80
C GLU A 103 11.80 1.62 -19.09
N LEU A 104 10.52 1.95 -19.07
CA LEU A 104 9.80 2.68 -20.09
C LEU A 104 8.98 3.79 -19.43
N THR A 105 9.25 5.03 -19.81
CA THR A 105 8.43 6.20 -19.46
C THR A 105 7.50 6.52 -20.61
N LEU A 106 6.20 6.60 -20.33
CA LEU A 106 5.15 6.98 -21.27
C LEU A 106 4.51 8.28 -20.81
N ASN A 107 4.34 9.22 -21.72
CA ASN A 107 3.46 10.37 -21.50
C ASN A 107 2.28 10.24 -22.45
N VAL A 108 1.07 10.12 -21.90
CA VAL A 108 -0.17 10.16 -22.67
C VAL A 108 -0.91 11.45 -22.38
N VAL A 109 -1.50 12.07 -23.39
CA VAL A 109 -2.14 13.39 -23.31
C VAL A 109 -3.53 13.32 -23.89
N ASP A 110 -4.49 13.93 -23.20
CA ASP A 110 -5.76 14.35 -23.75
C ASP A 110 -5.64 15.84 -24.14
N HIS A 111 -5.46 16.07 -25.43
CA HIS A 111 -5.27 17.43 -25.97
C HIS A 111 -6.54 18.30 -25.89
N SER A 112 -7.73 17.68 -25.75
CA SER A 112 -8.98 18.43 -25.65
C SER A 112 -9.22 18.95 -24.23
N LEU A 113 -8.76 18.18 -23.24
CA LEU A 113 -8.87 18.53 -21.82
C LEU A 113 -7.62 19.21 -21.26
N ASN A 114 -6.48 19.19 -21.98
CA ASN A 114 -5.16 19.61 -21.48
C ASN A 114 -4.77 18.89 -20.19
N ILE A 115 -4.97 17.56 -20.18
CA ILE A 115 -4.59 16.69 -19.06
C ILE A 115 -3.58 15.68 -19.59
N SER A 116 -2.54 15.39 -18.82
CA SER A 116 -1.56 14.36 -19.16
C SER A 116 -1.41 13.34 -18.05
N ILE A 117 -1.01 12.13 -18.44
CA ILE A 117 -0.66 11.05 -17.51
C ILE A 117 0.75 10.59 -17.86
N GLU A 118 1.64 10.66 -16.88
CA GLU A 118 2.95 10.01 -16.94
C GLU A 118 2.81 8.60 -16.35
N LEU A 119 3.30 7.59 -17.09
CA LEU A 119 3.44 6.22 -16.59
C LEU A 119 4.91 5.81 -16.65
N ILE A 120 5.44 5.31 -15.55
CA ILE A 120 6.79 4.74 -15.47
C ILE A 120 6.65 3.25 -15.22
N LEU A 121 7.03 2.45 -16.22
CA LEU A 121 7.02 0.99 -16.16
C LEU A 121 8.46 0.52 -15.98
N ARG A 122 8.77 -0.11 -14.85
CA ARG A 122 10.12 -0.63 -14.58
C ARG A 122 10.08 -2.11 -14.28
N LEU A 123 10.81 -2.91 -15.04
CA LEU A 123 11.02 -4.31 -14.74
C LEU A 123 12.22 -4.43 -13.79
N GLU A 124 11.95 -4.81 -12.56
CA GLU A 124 12.97 -4.90 -11.53
C GLU A 124 13.86 -6.12 -11.75
N ASN A 125 15.14 -5.99 -11.42
CA ASN A 125 16.08 -7.12 -11.45
C ASN A 125 15.66 -8.22 -10.47
N SER A 126 14.94 -7.85 -9.40
CA SER A 126 14.37 -8.76 -8.41
C SER A 126 13.17 -9.56 -8.91
N GLY A 127 12.61 -9.21 -10.08
CA GLY A 127 11.52 -9.95 -10.71
C GLY A 127 10.35 -9.12 -11.22
N PRO A 128 9.66 -8.37 -10.33
CA PRO A 128 8.37 -7.78 -10.68
C PRO A 128 8.48 -6.57 -11.61
N LEU A 129 7.41 -6.32 -12.35
CA LEU A 129 7.14 -5.07 -13.05
C LEU A 129 6.45 -4.10 -12.09
N THR A 130 7.01 -2.90 -11.92
CA THR A 130 6.37 -1.79 -11.21
C THR A 130 5.79 -0.80 -12.22
N ILE A 131 4.62 -0.23 -11.90
CA ILE A 131 3.93 0.76 -12.72
C ILE A 131 3.53 1.93 -11.82
N SER A 132 4.29 3.02 -11.90
CA SER A 132 3.99 4.29 -11.24
C SER A 132 3.24 5.22 -12.19
N THR A 133 2.28 5.99 -11.67
CA THR A 133 1.40 6.82 -12.52
C THR A 133 1.14 8.17 -11.88
N THR A 134 1.29 9.23 -12.67
CA THR A 134 1.04 10.62 -12.24
C THR A 134 0.08 11.30 -13.22
N VAL A 135 -1.01 11.88 -12.71
CA VAL A 135 -1.95 12.70 -13.50
C VAL A 135 -1.59 14.17 -13.31
N HIS A 136 -1.41 14.91 -14.39
CA HIS A 136 -1.13 16.34 -14.38
C HIS A 136 -2.28 17.13 -15.00
N ASN A 137 -2.73 18.17 -14.30
CA ASN A 137 -3.73 19.09 -14.78
C ASN A 137 -3.07 20.32 -15.41
N ALA A 138 -2.88 20.32 -16.73
CA ALA A 138 -2.39 21.48 -17.49
C ALA A 138 -3.55 22.33 -18.06
N SER A 139 -4.78 22.12 -17.58
CA SER A 139 -5.95 22.91 -17.95
C SER A 139 -6.11 24.13 -17.05
N ASP A 140 -7.03 25.02 -17.41
CA ASP A 140 -7.42 26.18 -16.60
C ASP A 140 -8.55 25.86 -15.60
N MET A 141 -8.98 24.59 -15.52
CA MET A 141 -10.10 24.14 -14.71
C MET A 141 -9.60 23.31 -13.52
N GLU A 142 -10.26 23.42 -12.37
CA GLU A 142 -10.09 22.42 -11.31
C GLU A 142 -10.79 21.11 -11.70
N ILE A 143 -10.10 19.98 -11.55
CA ILE A 143 -10.63 18.65 -11.84
C ILE A 143 -10.59 17.77 -10.60
N SER A 144 -11.59 16.90 -10.46
CA SER A 144 -11.58 15.83 -9.46
C SER A 144 -11.17 14.52 -10.13
N VAL A 145 -10.22 13.81 -9.52
CA VAL A 145 -9.90 12.43 -9.88
C VAL A 145 -10.78 11.52 -9.02
N ASP A 146 -11.77 10.88 -9.64
CA ASP A 146 -12.63 9.94 -8.90
C ASP A 146 -12.11 8.50 -8.99
N ALA A 147 -11.29 8.21 -9.99
CA ALA A 147 -10.61 6.93 -10.10
C ALA A 147 -9.41 7.00 -11.04
N LEU A 148 -8.36 6.28 -10.66
CA LEU A 148 -7.27 5.87 -11.54
C LEU A 148 -6.91 4.41 -11.22
N ARG A 149 -7.04 3.52 -12.20
CA ARG A 149 -6.76 2.09 -12.09
C ARG A 149 -5.85 1.67 -13.25
N ILE A 150 -4.80 0.96 -12.92
CA ILE A 150 -3.89 0.39 -13.91
C ILE A 150 -4.41 -0.97 -14.33
N THR A 151 -4.56 -1.15 -15.63
CA THR A 151 -5.03 -2.41 -16.23
C THR A 151 -3.85 -3.29 -16.55
N THR A 152 -3.77 -4.43 -15.87
CA THR A 152 -2.74 -5.45 -16.09
C THR A 152 -3.38 -6.69 -16.72
N PRO A 153 -2.98 -7.09 -17.94
CA PRO A 153 -3.49 -8.30 -18.56
C PRO A 153 -2.81 -9.52 -17.97
N VAL A 154 -3.60 -10.55 -17.71
CA VAL A 154 -3.11 -11.87 -17.29
C VAL A 154 -3.35 -12.89 -18.40
N GLY A 155 -2.79 -14.09 -18.26
CA GLY A 155 -2.94 -15.13 -19.28
C GLY A 155 -4.41 -15.43 -19.61
N PRO A 156 -4.78 -15.64 -20.89
CA PRO A 156 -6.16 -15.98 -21.26
C PRO A 156 -6.61 -17.34 -20.67
N SER A 157 -5.66 -18.20 -20.33
CA SER A 157 -5.86 -19.48 -19.64
C SER A 157 -6.08 -19.34 -18.13
N CYS A 158 -5.98 -18.15 -17.55
CA CYS A 158 -6.31 -17.94 -16.15
C CYS A 158 -7.78 -18.32 -15.90
N ALA A 159 -8.05 -19.10 -14.87
CA ALA A 159 -9.39 -19.59 -14.56
C ALA A 159 -9.66 -19.62 -13.06
N GLU A 160 -8.68 -19.23 -12.24
CA GLU A 160 -8.77 -19.19 -10.79
C GLU A 160 -8.13 -17.89 -10.29
N ILE A 161 -8.71 -17.38 -9.21
CA ILE A 161 -8.24 -16.23 -8.46
C ILE A 161 -8.03 -16.68 -7.02
N LEU A 162 -6.87 -16.34 -6.46
CA LEU A 162 -6.60 -16.38 -5.03
C LEU A 162 -6.41 -14.96 -4.52
N THR A 163 -7.05 -14.67 -3.40
CA THR A 163 -6.86 -13.44 -2.63
C THR A 163 -6.51 -13.79 -1.19
N LEU A 164 -5.96 -12.82 -0.48
CA LEU A 164 -5.65 -12.96 0.95
C LEU A 164 -6.56 -12.00 1.71
N GLY A 165 -7.26 -12.51 2.71
CA GLY A 165 -8.18 -11.75 3.55
C GLY A 165 -8.21 -12.26 4.98
N GLY A 166 -9.35 -12.14 5.66
CA GLY A 166 -9.51 -12.67 7.01
C GLY A 166 -10.25 -11.72 7.94
N ARG A 167 -9.77 -11.64 9.17
CA ARG A 167 -10.25 -10.72 10.22
C ARG A 167 -9.13 -10.52 11.25
N HIS A 168 -9.33 -9.61 12.20
CA HIS A 168 -8.45 -9.49 13.37
C HIS A 168 -8.23 -10.86 14.04
N ALA A 169 -6.96 -11.17 14.33
CA ALA A 169 -6.48 -12.44 14.90
C ALA A 169 -6.69 -13.67 13.97
N MET A 170 -6.85 -13.46 12.67
CA MET A 170 -6.94 -14.50 11.64
C MET A 170 -6.64 -13.88 10.26
N GLU A 171 -5.49 -13.21 10.15
CA GLU A 171 -5.04 -12.46 8.98
C GLU A 171 -4.51 -13.35 7.85
N ALA A 172 -4.50 -12.81 6.62
CA ALA A 172 -3.90 -13.42 5.43
C ALA A 172 -4.41 -14.84 5.08
N VAL A 173 -5.67 -15.14 5.40
CA VAL A 173 -6.33 -16.38 5.00
C VAL A 173 -6.51 -16.42 3.48
N GLU A 174 -6.12 -17.54 2.87
CA GLU A 174 -6.32 -17.78 1.44
C GLU A 174 -7.79 -17.97 1.09
N GLU A 175 -8.28 -17.16 0.16
CA GLU A 175 -9.59 -17.33 -0.46
C GLU A 175 -9.42 -17.63 -1.95
N ARG A 176 -9.87 -18.81 -2.38
CA ARG A 176 -9.78 -19.27 -3.77
C ARG A 176 -11.16 -19.34 -4.41
N GLN A 177 -11.25 -18.87 -5.65
CA GLN A 177 -12.47 -18.94 -6.44
C GLN A 177 -12.20 -19.17 -7.92
N THR A 178 -13.13 -19.84 -8.60
CA THR A 178 -13.12 -19.98 -10.05
C THR A 178 -13.44 -18.65 -10.72
N TRP A 179 -12.67 -18.26 -11.71
CA TRP A 179 -12.85 -17.04 -12.48
C TRP A 179 -13.45 -17.35 -13.86
N GLY A 180 -14.77 -17.36 -13.89
CA GLY A 180 -15.56 -17.48 -15.11
C GLY A 180 -15.62 -16.17 -15.90
N ARG A 181 -16.81 -15.81 -16.39
CA ARG A 181 -17.06 -14.56 -17.13
C ARG A 181 -17.44 -13.39 -16.22
N THR A 182 -17.79 -13.68 -14.96
CA THR A 182 -18.24 -12.67 -14.01
C THR A 182 -17.07 -11.79 -13.59
N ARG A 183 -17.34 -10.49 -13.51
CA ARG A 183 -16.42 -9.53 -12.90
C ARG A 183 -16.40 -9.74 -11.39
N ILE A 184 -15.21 -9.87 -10.83
CA ILE A 184 -14.99 -9.93 -9.38
C ILE A 184 -14.40 -8.58 -8.96
N ALA A 185 -14.96 -7.97 -7.92
CA ALA A 185 -14.46 -6.73 -7.34
C ALA A 185 -14.15 -6.96 -5.86
N LEU A 186 -12.97 -6.51 -5.44
CA LEU A 186 -12.53 -6.47 -4.05
C LEU A 186 -12.32 -5.01 -3.69
N GLU A 187 -12.93 -4.56 -2.61
CA GLU A 187 -12.81 -3.17 -2.14
C GLU A 187 -12.47 -3.17 -0.66
N ASN A 188 -11.55 -2.29 -0.29
CA ASN A 188 -11.27 -1.95 1.09
C ASN A 188 -11.60 -0.46 1.32
N ARG A 189 -12.36 -0.21 2.38
CA ARG A 189 -12.89 1.11 2.75
C ARG A 189 -12.58 1.47 4.21
N THR A 190 -11.62 0.79 4.83
CA THR A 190 -11.31 0.96 6.25
C THR A 190 -10.29 2.08 6.50
N GLY A 191 -9.76 2.70 5.45
CA GLY A 191 -8.77 3.77 5.51
C GLY A 191 -7.36 3.32 5.90
N ARG A 192 -7.17 2.00 6.02
CA ARG A 192 -5.90 1.29 6.14
C ARG A 192 -6.00 0.03 5.27
N THR A 193 -4.93 -0.72 4.99
CA THR A 193 -5.02 -1.97 4.18
C THR A 193 -6.08 -2.95 4.70
N SER A 194 -6.25 -3.07 6.01
CA SER A 194 -7.24 -3.89 6.73
C SER A 194 -6.79 -5.32 7.03
N HIS A 195 -7.51 -5.98 7.93
CA HIS A 195 -7.35 -7.41 8.20
C HIS A 195 -8.16 -8.26 7.21
N GLU A 196 -9.22 -7.68 6.66
CA GLU A 196 -10.25 -8.36 5.88
C GLU A 196 -9.86 -8.55 4.41
N GLN A 197 -9.02 -7.66 3.87
CA GLN A 197 -8.61 -7.65 2.48
C GLN A 197 -7.17 -7.16 2.37
N LEU A 198 -6.27 -7.98 1.83
CA LEU A 198 -4.95 -7.51 1.41
C LEU A 198 -5.01 -7.05 -0.05
N GLY A 199 -4.28 -5.99 -0.39
CA GLY A 199 -4.25 -5.39 -1.72
C GLY A 199 -3.52 -6.22 -2.78
N VAL A 200 -3.69 -7.55 -2.77
CA VAL A 200 -2.99 -8.51 -3.63
C VAL A 200 -3.93 -9.57 -4.21
N VAL A 201 -3.73 -9.89 -5.48
CA VAL A 201 -4.46 -10.92 -6.20
C VAL A 201 -3.48 -11.82 -6.94
N PHE A 202 -3.71 -13.13 -6.88
CA PHE A 202 -3.04 -14.13 -7.70
C PHE A 202 -4.03 -14.72 -8.70
N ALA A 203 -3.81 -14.45 -9.98
CA ALA A 203 -4.59 -15.00 -11.08
C ALA A 203 -3.80 -16.09 -11.78
N GLY A 204 -4.39 -17.29 -11.94
CA GLY A 204 -3.65 -18.40 -12.51
C GLY A 204 -4.46 -19.43 -13.27
N THR A 205 -3.74 -20.33 -13.93
CA THR A 205 -4.29 -21.50 -14.63
C THR A 205 -5.11 -22.39 -13.69
N PRO A 206 -6.03 -23.23 -14.21
CA PRO A 206 -6.76 -24.19 -13.37
C PRO A 206 -5.85 -24.97 -12.44
N HIS A 207 -6.25 -25.06 -11.18
CA HIS A 207 -5.55 -25.72 -10.09
C HIS A 207 -4.12 -25.22 -9.90
N PHE A 208 -3.83 -23.92 -10.06
CA PHE A 208 -2.50 -23.43 -9.70
C PHE A 208 -2.26 -23.62 -8.21
N GLY A 209 -1.03 -23.98 -7.85
CA GLY A 209 -0.63 -24.25 -6.48
C GLY A 209 0.66 -23.55 -6.13
N GLU A 210 1.24 -23.94 -5.00
CA GLU A 210 2.49 -23.36 -4.53
C GLU A 210 3.66 -23.53 -5.50
N GLN A 211 3.72 -24.64 -6.21
CA GLN A 211 4.88 -25.03 -7.03
C GLN A 211 4.51 -25.37 -8.48
N HIS A 212 3.29 -25.08 -8.91
CA HIS A 212 2.83 -25.38 -10.27
C HIS A 212 1.75 -24.43 -10.75
N GLY A 213 1.58 -24.38 -12.07
CA GLY A 213 0.65 -23.48 -12.74
C GLY A 213 1.31 -22.17 -13.14
N GLN A 214 0.72 -21.51 -14.13
CA GLN A 214 1.11 -20.14 -14.47
C GLN A 214 0.30 -19.19 -13.60
N VAL A 215 0.99 -18.28 -12.91
CA VAL A 215 0.41 -17.37 -11.92
C VAL A 215 0.92 -15.96 -12.17
N TRP A 216 0.00 -15.02 -12.17
CA TRP A 216 0.26 -13.59 -12.13
C TRP A 216 -0.15 -13.05 -10.77
N GLY A 217 0.80 -12.53 -10.00
CA GLY A 217 0.51 -11.75 -8.81
C GLY A 217 0.43 -10.28 -9.16
N VAL A 218 -0.61 -9.60 -8.71
CA VAL A 218 -0.76 -8.15 -8.84
C VAL A 218 -1.00 -7.60 -7.43
N HIS A 219 -0.19 -6.63 -7.01
CA HIS A 219 -0.25 -6.02 -5.68
C HIS A 219 -0.28 -4.49 -5.84
N LEU A 220 -1.13 -3.81 -5.08
CA LEU A 220 -1.13 -2.35 -4.96
C LEU A 220 -0.23 -1.93 -3.80
N ALA A 221 0.81 -1.14 -4.04
CA ALA A 221 1.68 -0.61 -3.00
C ALA A 221 1.02 0.61 -2.34
N TRP A 222 -0.02 0.36 -1.54
CA TRP A 222 -0.83 1.37 -0.89
C TRP A 222 -1.36 0.90 0.45
N SER A 223 -1.36 1.80 1.42
CA SER A 223 -1.83 1.49 2.78
C SER A 223 -3.22 2.02 3.09
N GLY A 224 -3.90 2.70 2.16
CA GLY A 224 -5.24 3.27 2.36
C GLY A 224 -6.36 2.43 1.75
N ASN A 225 -7.48 3.10 1.44
CA ASN A 225 -8.58 2.50 0.68
C ASN A 225 -8.11 2.06 -0.71
N PHE A 226 -8.55 0.89 -1.16
CA PHE A 226 -8.21 0.37 -2.48
C PHE A 226 -9.37 -0.37 -3.14
N GLU A 227 -9.27 -0.50 -4.46
CA GLU A 227 -10.12 -1.39 -5.23
C GLU A 227 -9.30 -2.26 -6.18
N CYS A 228 -9.72 -3.51 -6.33
CA CYS A 228 -9.22 -4.44 -7.31
C CYS A 228 -10.39 -5.02 -8.10
N VAL A 229 -10.27 -5.03 -9.43
CA VAL A 229 -11.28 -5.57 -10.33
C VAL A 229 -10.67 -6.61 -11.25
N CYS A 230 -11.10 -7.86 -11.09
CA CYS A 230 -10.77 -8.95 -12.01
C CYS A 230 -11.88 -9.06 -13.05
N ASP A 231 -11.61 -8.59 -14.28
CA ASP A 231 -12.60 -8.49 -15.35
C ASP A 231 -12.32 -9.46 -16.51
N SER A 232 -13.40 -10.02 -17.06
CA SER A 232 -13.41 -10.87 -18.25
C SER A 232 -14.22 -10.17 -19.35
N VAL A 233 -13.74 -9.00 -19.77
CA VAL A 233 -14.44 -8.03 -20.64
C VAL A 233 -14.87 -8.65 -21.97
N THR A 234 -14.05 -9.56 -22.51
CA THR A 234 -14.38 -10.43 -23.65
C THR A 234 -13.89 -11.84 -23.36
N GLU A 235 -14.43 -12.86 -24.04
CA GLU A 235 -14.07 -14.28 -23.79
C GLU A 235 -12.56 -14.58 -23.92
N ALA A 236 -11.79 -13.69 -24.55
CA ALA A 236 -10.36 -13.84 -24.78
C ALA A 236 -9.47 -12.88 -23.96
N MET A 237 -10.04 -11.99 -23.14
CA MET A 237 -9.27 -11.01 -22.35
C MET A 237 -9.56 -11.14 -20.87
N ARG A 238 -8.49 -11.31 -20.10
CA ARG A 238 -8.52 -11.33 -18.64
C ARG A 238 -7.60 -10.25 -18.13
N VAL A 239 -8.16 -9.38 -17.31
CA VAL A 239 -7.42 -8.26 -16.74
C VAL A 239 -7.65 -8.17 -15.24
N VAL A 240 -6.62 -7.72 -14.54
CA VAL A 240 -6.71 -7.25 -13.16
C VAL A 240 -6.45 -5.75 -13.20
N GLN A 241 -7.41 -4.99 -12.69
CA GLN A 241 -7.29 -3.54 -12.52
C GLN A 241 -7.11 -3.22 -11.04
N MET A 242 -6.12 -2.42 -10.69
CA MET A 242 -5.89 -1.97 -9.32
C MET A 242 -5.67 -0.46 -9.25
N GLY A 243 -6.14 0.15 -8.17
CA GLY A 243 -5.92 1.55 -7.83
C GLY A 243 -6.40 1.82 -6.41
N GLU A 244 -6.07 2.98 -5.85
CA GLU A 244 -6.73 3.40 -4.62
C GLU A 244 -8.21 3.70 -4.87
N LEU A 245 -9.02 3.48 -3.84
CA LEU A 245 -10.44 3.80 -3.88
C LEU A 245 -10.62 5.21 -3.33
N LEU A 246 -10.86 6.13 -4.25
CA LEU A 246 -11.10 7.54 -3.95
C LEU A 246 -12.58 7.78 -3.66
N LEU A 247 -12.87 8.50 -2.59
CA LEU A 247 -14.17 9.10 -2.36
C LEU A 247 -14.34 10.33 -3.27
N PRO A 248 -15.59 10.69 -3.64
CA PRO A 248 -15.82 11.86 -4.46
C PRO A 248 -15.19 13.12 -3.83
N GLN A 249 -14.45 13.89 -4.63
CA GLN A 249 -13.74 15.12 -4.21
C GLN A 249 -12.57 14.91 -3.24
N GLU A 250 -12.11 13.68 -3.04
CA GLU A 250 -10.95 13.42 -2.19
C GLU A 250 -9.64 13.87 -2.84
N VAL A 251 -9.55 13.76 -4.18
CA VAL A 251 -8.44 14.28 -4.98
C VAL A 251 -8.98 15.37 -5.90
N LEU A 252 -8.62 16.62 -5.60
CA LEU A 252 -8.90 17.80 -6.40
C LEU A 252 -7.58 18.38 -6.92
N LEU A 253 -7.50 18.57 -8.23
CA LEU A 253 -6.34 19.12 -8.91
C LEU A 253 -6.68 20.51 -9.43
N ALA A 254 -6.15 21.52 -8.76
CA ALA A 254 -6.08 22.87 -9.30
C ALA A 254 -5.28 22.89 -10.61
N PRO A 255 -5.37 23.97 -11.42
CA PRO A 255 -4.45 24.19 -12.53
C PRO A 255 -2.99 24.02 -12.09
N ASP A 256 -2.19 23.36 -12.93
CA ASP A 256 -0.78 23.00 -12.71
C ASP A 256 -0.51 22.02 -11.56
N ALA A 257 -1.55 21.55 -10.86
CA ALA A 257 -1.42 20.51 -9.83
C ALA A 257 -1.33 19.11 -10.45
N HIS A 258 -0.86 18.16 -9.65
CA HIS A 258 -0.75 16.77 -10.05
C HIS A 258 -1.17 15.82 -8.92
N TYR A 259 -1.52 14.60 -9.31
CA TYR A 259 -1.86 13.50 -8.42
C TYR A 259 -0.96 12.31 -8.73
N VAL A 260 -0.27 11.80 -7.72
CA VAL A 260 0.54 10.58 -7.80
C VAL A 260 -0.30 9.43 -7.27
N ALA A 261 -0.63 8.48 -8.14
CA ALA A 261 -1.37 7.28 -7.75
C ALA A 261 -0.43 6.22 -7.15
N PRO A 262 -0.95 5.28 -6.34
CA PRO A 262 -0.12 4.22 -5.79
C PRO A 262 0.44 3.29 -6.88
N THR A 263 1.67 2.81 -6.66
CA THR A 263 2.35 1.92 -7.61
C THR A 263 1.66 0.56 -7.67
N VAL A 264 1.43 0.05 -8.88
CA VAL A 264 1.02 -1.34 -9.10
C VAL A 264 2.25 -2.21 -9.34
N VAL A 265 2.36 -3.31 -8.60
CA VAL A 265 3.48 -4.27 -8.67
C VAL A 265 2.96 -5.59 -9.20
N MET A 266 3.49 -6.04 -10.33
CA MET A 266 3.04 -7.24 -11.03
C MET A 266 4.18 -8.23 -11.19
N ALA A 267 3.97 -9.48 -10.80
CA ALA A 267 4.93 -10.57 -10.99
C ALA A 267 4.29 -11.73 -11.76
N TYR A 268 5.11 -12.47 -12.50
CA TYR A 268 4.70 -13.66 -13.23
C TYR A 268 5.55 -14.86 -12.81
N SER A 269 4.94 -16.02 -12.66
CA SER A 269 5.66 -17.28 -12.56
C SER A 269 4.99 -18.39 -13.36
N SER A 270 5.81 -19.27 -13.94
CA SER A 270 5.38 -20.57 -14.48
C SER A 270 5.47 -21.71 -13.45
N GLN A 271 5.89 -21.40 -12.21
CA GLN A 271 6.19 -22.35 -11.13
C GLN A 271 5.28 -22.12 -9.91
N GLY A 272 4.04 -21.68 -10.13
CA GLY A 272 3.07 -21.46 -9.05
C GLY A 272 3.30 -20.19 -8.22
N ILE A 273 2.65 -20.15 -7.06
CA ILE A 273 2.63 -18.99 -6.15
C ILE A 273 4.02 -18.70 -5.60
N ASN A 274 4.82 -19.72 -5.24
CA ASN A 274 6.17 -19.51 -4.71
C ASN A 274 7.04 -18.64 -5.62
N GLY A 275 6.95 -18.84 -6.94
CA GLY A 275 7.74 -18.04 -7.87
C GLY A 275 7.29 -16.58 -7.94
N VAL A 276 6.02 -16.28 -7.68
CA VAL A 276 5.51 -14.92 -7.55
C VAL A 276 5.94 -14.34 -6.19
N SER A 277 5.73 -15.08 -5.10
CA SER A 277 6.11 -14.67 -3.74
C SER A 277 7.60 -14.39 -3.62
N HIS A 278 8.47 -15.20 -4.22
CA HIS A 278 9.91 -14.94 -4.26
C HIS A 278 10.25 -13.62 -4.95
N GLN A 279 9.57 -13.26 -6.03
CA GLN A 279 9.81 -11.99 -6.72
C GLN A 279 9.37 -10.80 -5.86
N PHE A 280 8.20 -10.88 -5.22
CA PHE A 280 7.75 -9.86 -4.27
C PHE A 280 8.71 -9.73 -3.07
N HIS A 281 9.11 -10.85 -2.46
CA HIS A 281 10.05 -10.85 -1.34
C HIS A 281 11.42 -10.30 -1.74
N ASN A 282 11.95 -10.68 -2.90
CA ASN A 282 13.23 -10.17 -3.39
C ASN A 282 13.17 -8.67 -3.72
N TYR A 283 12.04 -8.20 -4.24
CA TYR A 283 11.81 -6.78 -4.47
C TYR A 283 11.81 -5.99 -3.17
N LEU A 284 11.02 -6.40 -2.18
CA LEU A 284 11.00 -5.73 -0.88
C LEU A 284 12.36 -5.79 -0.18
N ARG A 285 13.03 -6.94 -0.21
CA ARG A 285 14.38 -7.10 0.37
C ARG A 285 15.43 -6.25 -0.34
N SER A 286 15.21 -5.85 -1.59
CA SER A 286 16.16 -4.98 -2.32
C SER A 286 16.24 -3.56 -1.76
N PHE A 287 15.28 -3.15 -0.92
CA PHE A 287 15.31 -1.87 -0.21
C PHE A 287 16.23 -1.89 1.01
N TYR A 288 16.62 -3.08 1.49
CA TYR A 288 17.46 -3.25 2.67
C TYR A 288 18.83 -3.81 2.30
N ALA A 289 19.82 -3.57 3.17
CA ALA A 289 21.11 -4.24 3.07
C ALA A 289 20.94 -5.76 3.31
N SER A 290 21.75 -6.58 2.65
CA SER A 290 21.65 -8.05 2.72
C SER A 290 21.88 -8.64 4.12
N ASP A 291 22.58 -7.91 5.00
CA ASP A 291 23.03 -8.39 6.31
C ASP A 291 22.32 -7.68 7.47
N THR A 292 21.12 -7.14 7.26
CA THR A 292 20.38 -6.46 8.33
C THR A 292 19.92 -7.46 9.40
N HIS A 293 20.63 -7.46 10.53
CA HIS A 293 20.22 -8.22 11.73
C HIS A 293 18.89 -7.70 12.28
N ARG A 294 18.00 -8.62 12.63
CA ARG A 294 16.71 -8.31 13.26
C ARG A 294 16.70 -8.91 14.67
N PRO A 295 16.85 -8.07 15.72
CA PRO A 295 16.92 -8.54 17.10
C PRO A 295 15.72 -9.40 17.51
N VAL A 296 15.99 -10.44 18.31
CA VAL A 296 14.96 -11.18 19.03
C VAL A 296 14.39 -10.29 20.14
N ILE A 297 13.07 -10.13 20.14
CA ILE A 297 12.35 -9.14 20.96
C ILE A 297 11.64 -9.82 22.14
N ALA A 298 11.72 -9.21 23.32
CA ALA A 298 10.74 -9.38 24.39
C ALA A 298 9.87 -8.11 24.47
N ASN A 299 8.57 -8.27 24.21
CA ASN A 299 7.58 -7.20 24.34
C ASN A 299 6.80 -7.38 25.66
N THR A 300 6.45 -6.27 26.31
CA THR A 300 5.85 -6.25 27.64
C THR A 300 4.32 -6.32 27.65
N TRP A 301 3.64 -6.19 26.51
CA TRP A 301 2.18 -6.04 26.42
C TRP A 301 1.41 -7.14 27.16
N GLU A 302 1.49 -8.39 26.74
CA GLU A 302 0.74 -9.48 27.41
C GLU A 302 1.31 -9.86 28.79
N ALA A 303 2.54 -9.41 29.11
CA ALA A 303 3.16 -9.70 30.38
C ALA A 303 2.59 -8.84 31.53
N VAL A 304 2.27 -7.57 31.26
CA VAL A 304 1.83 -6.62 32.29
C VAL A 304 0.63 -5.76 31.89
N TYR A 305 0.22 -5.75 30.62
CA TYR A 305 -0.72 -4.79 30.04
C TYR A 305 -0.38 -3.37 30.53
N PHE A 306 -1.33 -2.68 31.15
CA PHE A 306 -1.11 -1.33 31.69
C PHE A 306 -0.48 -1.30 33.09
N ASP A 307 -0.28 -2.44 33.79
CA ASP A 307 0.20 -2.49 35.19
C ASP A 307 1.72 -2.28 35.32
N HIS A 308 2.19 -1.14 34.80
CA HIS A 308 3.59 -0.74 34.79
C HIS A 308 4.15 -0.53 36.19
N ASN A 309 5.20 -1.30 36.50
CA ASN A 309 6.00 -1.19 37.70
C ASN A 309 7.48 -1.39 37.37
N LEU A 310 8.33 -0.41 37.70
CA LEU A 310 9.75 -0.43 37.34
C LEU A 310 10.47 -1.70 37.83
N ALA A 311 10.23 -2.12 39.08
CA ALA A 311 10.90 -3.30 39.63
C ALA A 311 10.50 -4.59 38.89
N THR A 312 9.21 -4.70 38.52
CA THR A 312 8.69 -5.84 37.75
C THR A 312 9.28 -5.86 36.34
N LEU A 313 9.34 -4.70 35.67
CA LEU A 313 9.91 -4.57 34.33
C LEU A 313 11.42 -4.83 34.31
N CYS A 314 12.17 -4.39 35.33
CA CYS A 314 13.59 -4.74 35.49
C CYS A 314 13.79 -6.25 35.66
N GLN A 315 12.95 -6.93 36.45
CA GLN A 315 13.01 -8.39 36.60
C GLN A 315 12.70 -9.11 35.29
N LEU A 316 11.71 -8.64 34.52
CA LEU A 316 11.43 -9.16 33.18
C LEU A 316 12.63 -8.97 32.25
N ALA A 317 13.29 -7.81 32.30
CA ALA A 317 14.50 -7.55 31.52
C ALA A 317 15.67 -8.46 31.94
N ASP A 318 15.87 -8.71 33.24
CA ASP A 318 16.90 -9.63 33.75
C ASP A 318 16.68 -11.05 33.19
N VAL A 319 15.42 -11.53 33.22
CA VAL A 319 15.06 -12.84 32.67
C VAL A 319 15.25 -12.88 31.16
N ALA A 320 14.79 -11.84 30.43
CA ALA A 320 14.95 -11.72 28.99
C ALA A 320 16.44 -11.78 28.58
N ALA A 321 17.30 -11.02 29.26
CA ALA A 321 18.74 -11.05 29.04
C ALA A 321 19.34 -12.43 29.32
N SER A 322 18.89 -13.12 30.39
CA SER A 322 19.39 -14.44 30.76
C SER A 322 19.11 -15.53 29.71
N VAL A 323 18.08 -15.35 28.88
CA VAL A 323 17.73 -16.27 27.78
C VAL A 323 18.21 -15.78 26.41
N GLY A 324 18.96 -14.68 26.37
CA GLY A 324 19.58 -14.15 25.15
C GLY A 324 18.67 -13.29 24.28
N ILE A 325 17.61 -12.68 24.84
CA ILE A 325 16.86 -11.62 24.15
C ILE A 325 17.81 -10.47 23.84
N GLU A 326 17.63 -9.87 22.67
CA GLU A 326 18.50 -8.81 22.15
C GLU A 326 17.84 -7.43 22.25
N ARG A 327 16.51 -7.37 22.34
CA ARG A 327 15.74 -6.13 22.45
C ARG A 327 14.58 -6.27 23.42
N PHE A 328 14.45 -5.30 24.32
CA PHE A 328 13.33 -5.18 25.26
C PHE A 328 12.42 -4.01 24.86
N VAL A 329 11.13 -4.27 24.69
CA VAL A 329 10.15 -3.28 24.22
C VAL A 329 9.14 -2.96 25.31
N LEU A 330 9.12 -1.70 25.73
CA LEU A 330 8.05 -1.16 26.59
C LEU A 330 6.83 -0.83 25.70
N ASP A 331 5.73 -1.54 25.92
CA ASP A 331 4.50 -1.38 25.14
C ASP A 331 3.58 -0.28 25.73
N ASP A 332 2.31 -0.25 25.33
CA ASP A 332 1.32 0.79 25.71
C ASP A 332 1.25 1.05 27.24
N GLY A 333 0.97 2.30 27.64
CA GLY A 333 0.81 2.68 29.06
C GLY A 333 1.97 3.46 29.69
N TRP A 334 2.98 3.87 28.92
CA TRP A 334 4.11 4.65 29.42
C TRP A 334 3.86 6.17 29.48
N PHE A 335 2.89 6.66 28.72
CA PHE A 335 2.60 8.09 28.53
C PHE A 335 1.40 8.57 29.37
N HIS A 336 1.23 9.89 29.40
CA HIS A 336 0.33 10.59 30.32
C HIS A 336 -1.11 10.09 30.29
N GLY A 337 -1.64 9.74 31.47
CA GLY A 337 -3.04 9.34 31.63
C GLY A 337 -3.38 7.95 31.10
N ARG A 338 -2.43 7.23 30.49
CA ARG A 338 -2.65 5.94 29.84
C ARG A 338 -2.61 4.77 30.82
N ARG A 339 -3.68 4.59 31.60
CA ARG A 339 -3.81 3.49 32.57
C ARG A 339 -4.76 2.37 32.10
N ASP A 340 -5.49 2.63 31.04
CA ASP A 340 -6.28 1.69 30.26
C ASP A 340 -6.42 2.25 28.82
N ASP A 341 -7.24 1.61 27.98
CA ASP A 341 -7.43 2.02 26.59
C ASP A 341 -8.44 3.18 26.38
N THR A 342 -8.95 3.79 27.46
CA THR A 342 -10.00 4.82 27.39
C THR A 342 -9.48 6.26 27.35
N ALA A 343 -8.19 6.48 27.67
CA ALA A 343 -7.61 7.81 27.83
C ALA A 343 -6.14 7.89 27.35
N GLY A 344 -5.64 9.12 27.22
CA GLY A 344 -4.22 9.44 27.05
C GLY A 344 -3.69 9.46 25.60
N LEU A 345 -4.31 8.79 24.63
CA LEU A 345 -3.83 8.87 23.24
C LEU A 345 -3.82 10.33 22.75
N GLY A 346 -2.73 10.70 22.13
CA GLY A 346 -2.42 12.09 21.76
C GLY A 346 -1.43 12.76 22.71
N ASP A 347 -1.33 12.35 23.98
CA ASP A 347 -0.51 13.01 24.99
C ASP A 347 0.87 12.33 25.15
N TRP A 348 1.72 12.47 24.13
CA TRP A 348 2.99 11.72 23.98
C TRP A 348 4.15 12.22 24.86
N TRP A 349 3.94 12.33 26.17
CA TRP A 349 5.00 12.55 27.16
C TRP A 349 4.90 11.57 28.32
N VAL A 350 6.03 11.30 28.97
CA VAL A 350 6.13 10.30 30.04
C VAL A 350 5.24 10.67 31.23
N ASP A 351 4.43 9.72 31.69
CA ASP A 351 3.60 9.93 32.89
C ASP A 351 4.46 9.89 34.16
N THR A 352 4.77 11.05 34.73
CA THR A 352 5.60 11.15 35.94
C THR A 352 4.94 10.61 37.21
N SER A 353 3.62 10.33 37.21
CA SER A 353 2.98 9.66 38.34
C SER A 353 3.29 8.17 38.39
N VAL A 354 3.53 7.55 37.23
CA VAL A 354 3.95 6.15 37.07
C VAL A 354 5.48 6.05 37.02
N TRP A 355 6.11 7.00 36.33
CA TRP A 355 7.55 7.07 36.07
C TRP A 355 8.15 8.34 36.69
N PRO A 356 8.29 8.40 38.03
CA PRO A 356 8.70 9.62 38.75
C PRO A 356 10.12 10.10 38.39
N GLN A 357 10.94 9.24 37.78
CA GLN A 357 12.29 9.54 37.30
C GLN A 357 12.39 9.45 35.77
N GLY A 358 11.26 9.50 35.07
CA GLY A 358 11.18 9.22 33.63
C GLY A 358 11.45 7.75 33.30
N LEU A 359 11.68 7.48 32.01
CA LEU A 359 11.99 6.14 31.50
C LEU A 359 13.47 5.78 31.64
N THR A 360 14.35 6.76 31.90
CA THR A 360 15.81 6.58 31.98
C THR A 360 16.24 5.39 32.86
N PRO A 361 15.69 5.17 34.08
CA PRO A 361 16.11 4.03 34.90
C PRO A 361 15.87 2.66 34.25
N LEU A 362 14.76 2.50 33.52
CA LEU A 362 14.47 1.26 32.81
C LEU A 362 15.37 1.10 31.59
N ILE A 363 15.54 2.18 30.81
CA ILE A 363 16.39 2.19 29.62
C ILE A 363 17.83 1.85 29.99
N ASP A 364 18.38 2.48 31.03
CA ASP A 364 19.73 2.21 31.53
C ASP A 364 19.87 0.76 32.00
N HIS A 365 18.86 0.23 32.72
CA HIS A 365 18.87 -1.17 33.17
C HIS A 365 18.94 -2.14 31.99
N VAL A 366 18.05 -1.99 31.00
CA VAL A 366 18.01 -2.80 29.78
C VAL A 366 19.34 -2.75 29.02
N ARG A 367 19.91 -1.54 28.86
CA ARG A 367 21.18 -1.35 28.14
C ARG A 367 22.37 -1.93 28.89
N ASN A 368 22.40 -1.82 30.21
CA ASN A 368 23.44 -2.43 31.04
C ASN A 368 23.43 -3.97 30.99
N LEU A 369 22.29 -4.56 30.65
CA LEU A 369 22.16 -6.00 30.35
C LEU A 369 22.59 -6.37 28.93
N GLY A 370 22.97 -5.39 28.10
CA GLY A 370 23.42 -5.59 26.72
C GLY A 370 22.29 -5.71 25.68
N MET A 371 21.06 -5.33 26.02
CA MET A 371 19.91 -5.32 25.12
C MET A 371 19.63 -3.91 24.56
N GLU A 372 19.05 -3.86 23.37
CA GLU A 372 18.44 -2.65 22.83
C GLU A 372 17.12 -2.33 23.55
N PHE A 373 16.78 -1.04 23.60
CA PHE A 373 15.47 -0.60 24.11
C PHE A 373 14.56 -0.15 22.96
N GLY A 374 13.31 -0.56 23.03
CA GLY A 374 12.26 -0.14 22.11
C GLY A 374 11.02 0.40 22.81
N LEU A 375 10.25 1.22 22.12
CA LEU A 375 9.08 1.91 22.67
C LEU A 375 7.89 1.82 21.72
N TRP A 376 6.70 1.60 22.27
CA TRP A 376 5.45 1.61 21.51
C TRP A 376 4.87 3.02 21.36
N PHE A 377 4.26 3.27 20.20
CA PHE A 377 3.48 4.47 19.91
C PHE A 377 2.23 4.12 19.09
N GLU A 378 1.18 4.92 19.20
CA GLU A 378 0.03 4.92 18.29
C GLU A 378 -0.28 6.35 17.82
N PRO A 379 0.64 6.99 17.06
CA PRO A 379 0.64 8.44 16.86
C PRO A 379 -0.59 8.98 16.13
N GLU A 380 -1.26 8.14 15.36
CA GLU A 380 -2.35 8.53 14.48
C GLU A 380 -3.70 8.66 15.21
N MET A 381 -3.71 8.51 16.55
CA MET A 381 -4.93 8.41 17.34
C MET A 381 -4.97 9.42 18.47
N VAL A 382 -6.19 9.72 18.93
CA VAL A 382 -6.45 10.60 20.05
C VAL A 382 -7.65 10.11 20.87
N ASN A 383 -7.55 10.11 22.21
CA ASN A 383 -8.71 9.84 23.06
C ASN A 383 -9.50 11.14 23.31
N PRO A 384 -10.84 11.09 23.41
CA PRO A 384 -11.61 12.23 23.90
C PRO A 384 -11.16 12.71 25.30
N ASP A 385 -10.68 11.78 26.13
CA ASP A 385 -10.05 12.07 27.41
C ASP A 385 -8.51 12.17 27.26
N SER A 386 -8.06 13.23 26.59
CA SER A 386 -6.66 13.65 26.50
C SER A 386 -6.56 15.18 26.53
N GLU A 387 -5.42 15.72 26.95
CA GLU A 387 -5.16 17.16 26.89
C GLU A 387 -5.15 17.65 25.44
N LEU A 388 -4.59 16.85 24.53
CA LEU A 388 -4.58 17.15 23.11
C LEU A 388 -5.99 17.36 22.56
N PHE A 389 -6.93 16.44 22.81
CA PHE A 389 -8.30 16.57 22.29
C PHE A 389 -9.07 17.72 22.95
N ARG A 390 -8.85 17.97 24.25
CA ARG A 390 -9.49 19.11 24.93
C ARG A 390 -9.01 20.45 24.37
N THR A 391 -7.76 20.51 23.92
CA THR A 391 -7.15 21.73 23.36
C THR A 391 -7.45 21.88 21.87
N HIS A 392 -7.38 20.78 21.12
CA HIS A 392 -7.50 20.71 19.66
C HIS A 392 -8.53 19.66 19.21
N PRO A 393 -9.82 19.79 19.57
CA PRO A 393 -10.83 18.85 19.13
C PRO A 393 -11.00 18.83 17.60
N GLU A 394 -10.62 19.91 16.92
CA GLU A 394 -10.62 20.04 15.45
C GLU A 394 -9.55 19.21 14.75
N TRP A 395 -8.57 18.68 15.48
CA TRP A 395 -7.53 17.80 14.91
C TRP A 395 -8.03 16.37 14.71
N ALA A 396 -9.16 15.98 15.31
CA ALA A 396 -9.73 14.67 15.08
C ALA A 396 -10.37 14.57 13.68
N LEU A 397 -10.02 13.51 12.95
CA LEU A 397 -10.60 13.14 11.66
C LEU A 397 -12.07 12.74 11.86
N ASN A 398 -12.97 13.70 11.63
CA ASN A 398 -14.43 13.49 11.78
C ASN A 398 -15.21 13.79 10.49
N GLY A 399 -14.56 14.35 9.46
CA GLY A 399 -15.20 14.70 8.19
C GLY A 399 -16.42 15.59 8.38
N THR A 400 -17.59 15.12 7.91
CA THR A 400 -18.88 15.83 8.05
C THR A 400 -19.76 15.30 9.18
N LEU A 401 -19.23 14.44 10.06
CA LEU A 401 -20.01 13.86 11.15
C LEU A 401 -20.35 14.91 12.20
N SER A 402 -21.61 14.95 12.62
CA SER A 402 -22.05 15.83 13.70
C SER A 402 -21.62 15.32 15.08
N GLU A 403 -21.40 14.01 15.21
CA GLU A 403 -20.96 13.35 16.43
C GLU A 403 -19.87 12.32 16.09
N PRO A 404 -18.70 12.36 16.76
CA PRO A 404 -17.62 11.41 16.50
C PRO A 404 -18.01 9.97 16.80
N ILE A 405 -17.61 9.02 15.94
CA ILE A 405 -17.81 7.59 16.17
C ILE A 405 -16.51 7.00 16.72
N LEU A 406 -16.55 6.56 17.97
CA LEU A 406 -15.43 5.90 18.64
C LEU A 406 -15.26 4.46 18.16
N GLY A 407 -14.01 4.01 18.06
CA GLY A 407 -13.62 2.61 17.96
C GLY A 407 -12.51 2.42 18.98
N ARG A 408 -12.61 1.41 19.86
CA ARG A 408 -11.71 1.24 21.02
C ARG A 408 -11.56 2.53 21.86
N ASN A 409 -12.65 3.25 22.11
CA ASN A 409 -12.68 4.48 22.91
C ASN A 409 -11.81 5.65 22.41
N GLN A 410 -11.28 5.58 21.18
CA GLN A 410 -10.39 6.57 20.59
C GLN A 410 -10.96 7.11 19.28
N LEU A 411 -10.40 8.21 18.78
CA LEU A 411 -10.60 8.81 17.46
C LEU A 411 -9.27 8.79 16.69
N VAL A 412 -9.33 9.10 15.40
CA VAL A 412 -8.14 9.25 14.54
C VAL A 412 -7.78 10.73 14.47
N LEU A 413 -6.49 11.07 14.49
CA LEU A 413 -6.00 12.40 14.14
C LEU A 413 -5.95 12.58 12.62
N ASP A 414 -6.30 13.78 12.15
CA ASP A 414 -6.28 14.15 10.74
C ASP A 414 -4.86 14.49 10.28
N LEU A 415 -4.17 13.48 9.74
CA LEU A 415 -2.81 13.61 9.22
C LEU A 415 -2.76 14.33 7.87
N SER A 416 -3.89 14.70 7.25
CA SER A 416 -3.85 15.60 6.10
C SER A 416 -3.35 16.99 6.49
N ARG A 417 -3.49 17.36 7.76
CA ARG A 417 -3.08 18.65 8.29
C ARG A 417 -1.60 18.68 8.66
N GLU A 418 -0.93 19.76 8.27
CA GLU A 418 0.49 19.96 8.57
C GLU A 418 0.75 20.15 10.07
N ASP A 419 -0.08 20.92 10.77
CA ASP A 419 0.06 21.19 12.21
C ASP A 419 -0.03 19.93 13.08
N VAL A 420 -0.91 18.99 12.72
CA VAL A 420 -0.98 17.67 13.35
C VAL A 420 0.30 16.88 13.13
N ARG A 421 0.81 16.82 11.90
CA ARG A 421 2.04 16.08 11.59
C ARG A 421 3.26 16.69 12.27
N GLU A 422 3.36 18.02 12.33
CA GLU A 422 4.43 18.73 13.03
C GLU A 422 4.42 18.43 14.53
N TYR A 423 3.24 18.43 15.16
CA TYR A 423 3.08 18.07 16.56
C TYR A 423 3.55 16.63 16.84
N LEU A 424 3.10 15.67 16.03
CA LEU A 424 3.46 14.27 16.19
C LEU A 424 4.95 14.03 15.96
N PHE A 425 5.52 14.65 14.90
CA PHE A 425 6.95 14.61 14.64
C PHE A 425 7.73 15.14 15.85
N ALA A 426 7.42 16.34 16.33
CA ALA A 426 8.13 16.96 17.45
C ALA A 426 8.03 16.14 18.74
N SER A 427 6.88 15.51 19.00
CA SER A 427 6.66 14.70 20.19
C SER A 427 7.49 13.41 20.16
N ILE A 428 7.54 12.74 19.01
CA ILE A 428 8.31 11.50 18.83
C ILE A 428 9.81 11.81 18.77
N ASP A 429 10.22 12.83 17.99
CA ASP A 429 11.62 13.28 17.90
C ASP A 429 12.17 13.64 19.27
N ALA A 430 11.43 14.37 20.11
CA ALA A 430 11.88 14.70 21.46
C ALA A 430 12.24 13.45 22.29
N LEU A 431 11.49 12.36 22.15
CA LEU A 431 11.77 11.10 22.85
C LEU A 431 12.97 10.37 22.25
N LEU A 432 13.01 10.23 20.92
CA LEU A 432 14.07 9.54 20.18
C LEU A 432 15.42 10.28 20.24
N SER A 433 15.41 11.61 20.36
CA SER A 433 16.59 12.46 20.51
C SER A 433 17.11 12.53 21.95
N THR A 434 16.23 12.33 22.94
CA THR A 434 16.60 12.39 24.37
C THR A 434 17.04 11.04 24.93
N HIS A 435 16.49 9.95 24.40
CA HIS A 435 16.70 8.60 24.93
C HIS A 435 17.34 7.70 23.87
N GLU A 436 18.16 6.75 24.30
CA GLU A 436 18.74 5.76 23.39
C GLU A 436 17.74 4.65 23.04
N ILE A 437 16.67 5.03 22.34
CA ILE A 437 15.64 4.15 21.78
C ILE A 437 16.09 3.74 20.38
N SER A 438 16.18 2.43 20.12
CA SER A 438 16.62 1.90 18.80
C SER A 438 15.48 1.27 18.01
N TYR A 439 14.27 1.28 18.57
CA TYR A 439 13.11 0.62 18.00
C TYR A 439 11.80 1.29 18.36
N VAL A 440 10.93 1.46 17.36
CA VAL A 440 9.56 1.94 17.52
C VAL A 440 8.59 0.87 17.03
N LYS A 441 7.67 0.44 17.89
CA LYS A 441 6.47 -0.29 17.48
C LYS A 441 5.37 0.73 17.23
N TRP A 442 5.00 0.93 15.97
CA TRP A 442 4.01 1.91 15.52
C TRP A 442 2.66 1.23 15.29
N ASP A 443 1.69 1.50 16.16
CA ASP A 443 0.38 0.86 16.12
C ASP A 443 -0.71 1.76 15.51
N HIS A 444 -1.85 1.15 15.18
CA HIS A 444 -3.03 1.79 14.61
C HIS A 444 -4.30 0.92 14.82
N ASN A 445 -5.03 1.16 15.92
CA ASN A 445 -6.01 0.22 16.46
C ASN A 445 -7.49 0.45 16.07
N ARG A 446 -7.76 1.26 15.04
CA ARG A 446 -9.13 1.40 14.51
C ARG A 446 -9.18 1.76 13.03
N PRO A 447 -10.27 1.45 12.30
CA PRO A 447 -10.52 2.02 10.97
C PRO A 447 -10.70 3.54 11.00
N LEU A 448 -10.45 4.16 9.84
CA LEU A 448 -10.77 5.56 9.59
C LEU A 448 -12.28 5.75 9.43
N ILE A 449 -12.84 6.69 10.19
CA ILE A 449 -14.25 7.08 10.08
C ILE A 449 -14.28 8.60 9.87
N GLY A 450 -14.93 9.06 8.80
CA GLY A 450 -14.97 10.49 8.44
C GLY A 450 -14.44 10.81 7.04
N GLY A 451 -13.81 9.86 6.34
CA GLY A 451 -13.31 10.04 4.96
C GLY A 451 -11.83 10.41 4.91
N ALA A 452 -11.39 10.99 3.78
CA ALA A 452 -10.02 11.45 3.53
C ALA A 452 -8.91 10.39 3.68
N SER A 453 -9.20 9.14 3.31
CA SER A 453 -8.22 8.05 3.29
C SER A 453 -6.96 8.37 2.48
N HIS A 454 -7.08 9.05 1.33
CA HIS A 454 -5.95 9.42 0.49
C HIS A 454 -5.01 10.37 1.24
N ALA A 455 -5.55 11.52 1.66
CA ALA A 455 -4.76 12.55 2.33
C ALA A 455 -4.22 12.08 3.69
N GLN A 456 -4.97 11.24 4.41
CA GLN A 456 -4.49 10.58 5.62
C GLN A 456 -3.28 9.67 5.33
N THR A 457 -3.36 8.84 4.29
CA THR A 457 -2.28 7.90 3.92
C THR A 457 -1.02 8.65 3.49
N VAL A 458 -1.17 9.68 2.64
CA VAL A 458 -0.05 10.55 2.23
C VAL A 458 0.55 11.27 3.44
N GLY A 459 -0.29 11.76 4.37
CA GLY A 459 0.14 12.39 5.60
C GLY A 459 0.93 11.45 6.52
N ALA A 460 0.47 10.20 6.66
CA ALA A 460 1.18 9.17 7.41
C ALA A 460 2.54 8.86 6.79
N TYR A 461 2.62 8.67 5.46
CA TYR A 461 3.88 8.46 4.77
C TYR A 461 4.85 9.63 4.92
N ALA A 462 4.37 10.88 4.85
CA ALA A 462 5.21 12.04 5.07
C ALA A 462 5.76 12.11 6.51
N LEU A 463 4.96 11.72 7.51
CA LEU A 463 5.41 11.66 8.90
C LEU A 463 6.45 10.54 9.11
N PHE A 464 6.22 9.36 8.53
CA PHE A 464 7.20 8.28 8.54
C PHE A 464 8.51 8.71 7.88
N ASP A 465 8.46 9.29 6.67
CA ASP A 465 9.64 9.75 5.93
C ASP A 465 10.47 10.76 6.74
N ALA A 466 9.80 11.72 7.38
CA ALA A 466 10.45 12.70 8.24
C ALA A 466 11.16 12.02 9.44
N LEU A 467 10.49 11.07 10.11
CA LEU A 467 11.04 10.36 11.26
C LEU A 467 12.18 9.41 10.89
N THR A 468 12.05 8.65 9.81
CA THR A 468 13.11 7.75 9.33
C THR A 468 14.33 8.53 8.83
N THR A 469 14.11 9.73 8.29
CA THR A 469 15.20 10.64 7.89
C THR A 469 15.92 11.24 9.10
N ALA A 470 15.17 11.66 10.13
CA ALA A 470 15.74 12.24 11.35
C ALA A 470 16.43 11.19 12.24
N HIS A 471 15.89 9.96 12.26
CA HIS A 471 16.36 8.86 13.12
C HIS A 471 16.69 7.58 12.32
N PRO A 472 17.68 7.62 11.40
CA PRO A 472 17.98 6.48 10.52
C PRO A 472 18.55 5.25 11.24
N HIS A 473 18.84 5.36 12.54
CA HIS A 473 19.31 4.27 13.40
C HIS A 473 18.18 3.58 14.16
N VAL A 474 16.95 4.13 14.10
CA VAL A 474 15.76 3.56 14.74
C VAL A 474 15.07 2.63 13.75
N GLN A 475 14.79 1.40 14.18
CA GLN A 475 13.98 0.47 13.41
C GLN A 475 12.49 0.67 13.69
N PHE A 476 11.67 0.71 12.66
CA PHE A 476 10.21 0.86 12.79
C PHE A 476 9.49 -0.46 12.51
N GLU A 477 8.60 -0.89 13.39
CA GLU A 477 7.68 -2.00 13.17
C GLU A 477 6.26 -1.46 12.95
N SER A 478 5.65 -1.80 11.83
CA SER A 478 4.23 -1.50 11.62
C SER A 478 3.35 -2.49 12.37
N CYS A 479 2.36 -1.96 13.08
CA CYS A 479 1.32 -2.68 13.78
C CYS A 479 -0.01 -1.95 13.51
N ALA A 480 -1.10 -2.70 13.39
CA ALA A 480 -2.44 -2.13 13.31
C ALA A 480 -3.43 -3.12 13.91
N SER A 481 -3.38 -3.27 15.24
CA SER A 481 -3.94 -4.42 15.98
C SER A 481 -3.49 -5.74 15.35
N GLY A 482 -2.18 -6.01 15.33
CA GLY A 482 -1.65 -7.08 14.49
C GLY A 482 -1.54 -6.64 13.03
N GLY A 483 -1.98 -7.52 12.12
CA GLY A 483 -1.67 -7.44 10.70
C GLY A 483 -2.56 -6.53 9.85
N GLY A 484 -3.27 -5.56 10.45
CA GLY A 484 -4.26 -4.76 9.73
C GLY A 484 -3.71 -3.65 8.83
N ARG A 485 -2.38 -3.54 8.69
CA ARG A 485 -1.68 -2.65 7.75
C ARG A 485 -0.36 -3.28 7.28
N ILE A 486 -0.47 -4.42 6.62
CA ILE A 486 0.66 -5.12 5.97
C ILE A 486 0.52 -5.00 4.47
N ASP A 487 1.32 -4.13 3.86
CA ASP A 487 1.30 -3.88 2.42
C ASP A 487 2.63 -3.31 1.94
N MET A 488 2.83 -3.33 0.62
CA MET A 488 4.05 -2.80 0.00
C MET A 488 4.17 -1.27 0.13
N GLY A 489 3.08 -0.54 0.37
CA GLY A 489 3.13 0.91 0.56
C GLY A 489 3.87 1.28 1.85
N ILE A 490 3.39 0.79 2.99
CA ILE A 490 4.04 1.06 4.28
C ILE A 490 5.42 0.40 4.40
N SER A 491 5.67 -0.70 3.68
CA SER A 491 6.96 -1.41 3.70
C SER A 491 8.15 -0.55 3.28
N ALA A 492 7.93 0.54 2.54
CA ALA A 492 8.98 1.50 2.19
C ALA A 492 9.52 2.28 3.40
N TYR A 493 8.79 2.29 4.52
CA TYR A 493 9.06 3.11 5.69
C TYR A 493 9.33 2.31 6.97
N VAL A 494 9.01 1.02 6.97
CA VAL A 494 9.14 0.15 8.14
C VAL A 494 10.09 -1.00 7.87
N ASP A 495 10.63 -1.57 8.93
CA ASP A 495 11.60 -2.66 8.89
C ASP A 495 10.96 -4.04 9.00
N ARG A 496 9.78 -4.10 9.62
CA ARG A 496 9.07 -5.32 9.97
C ARG A 496 7.60 -5.02 10.30
N PHE A 497 6.85 -6.10 10.52
CA PHE A 497 5.43 -6.07 10.84
C PHE A 497 5.14 -6.92 12.07
N TRP A 498 4.23 -6.45 12.93
CA TRP A 498 3.52 -7.30 13.88
C TRP A 498 2.38 -8.01 13.14
N THR A 499 2.49 -9.31 12.92
CA THR A 499 1.68 -10.03 11.92
C THR A 499 0.25 -10.32 12.36
N SER A 500 0.04 -10.51 13.66
CA SER A 500 -1.26 -10.80 14.25
C SER A 500 -1.18 -10.56 15.76
N ASP A 501 -2.29 -10.17 16.37
CA ASP A 501 -2.43 -10.24 17.83
C ASP A 501 -2.71 -11.66 18.32
N SER A 502 -3.04 -12.62 17.42
CA SER A 502 -2.98 -14.02 17.80
C SER A 502 -1.53 -14.48 17.87
N ILE A 503 -1.11 -14.86 19.07
CA ILE A 503 0.17 -15.50 19.34
C ILE A 503 0.03 -16.99 19.63
N ASP A 504 -1.16 -17.56 19.38
CA ASP A 504 -1.36 -19.01 19.44
C ASP A 504 -0.58 -19.67 18.29
N ALA A 505 0.14 -20.74 18.60
CA ALA A 505 1.00 -21.40 17.61
C ALA A 505 0.24 -22.26 16.59
N LEU A 506 -1.06 -22.51 16.78
CA LEU A 506 -1.90 -23.32 15.90
C LEU A 506 -2.77 -22.50 14.95
N ASP A 507 -3.03 -21.24 15.30
CA ASP A 507 -3.69 -20.26 14.42
C ASP A 507 -2.76 -19.90 13.24
#